data_AF-A0A5B2VPY3-F1
#
_entry.id   AF-A0A5B2VPY3-F1
#
_cell.length_a   1.000
_cell.length_b   1.000
_cell.length_c   1.000
_cell.angle_alpha   90.00
_cell.angle_beta   90.00
_cell.angle_gamma   90.00
#
_symmetry.space_group_name_H-M   'P 1'
#
loop_
_entity.id
_entity.type
_entity.pdbx_description
1 polymer ?
#
loop_
_entity_poly.entity_id
_entity_poly.type
_entity_poly.pdbx_seq_one_letter_code
_entity_poly.pdbx_strand_id
1 'polypeptide(L)' 'YQASQAWPFPAGLMVGFRATARTDTNAVDGVDLLDARWFPPAELRARATRRPLAGTDSIGDRLLRSWHDDHAA' A
#
# COMPACT_ATOMS: atom_id res chain seq x y z
N TYR A 1 6.00 10.91 5.93
CA TYR A 1 4.58 11.23 6.13
C TYR A 1 3.96 11.54 4.77
N GLN A 2 2.70 11.14 4.53
CA GLN A 2 2.01 11.33 3.24
C GLN A 2 0.56 11.83 3.40
N ALA A 3 -0.14 11.37 4.43
CA ALA A 3 -1.52 11.73 4.75
C ALA A 3 -1.93 11.17 6.12
N SER A 4 -3.09 11.61 6.61
CA SER A 4 -3.82 10.96 7.70
C SER A 4 -5.28 10.75 7.30
N GLN A 5 -5.91 9.67 7.79
CA GLN A 5 -7.32 9.35 7.58
C GLN A 5 -7.95 8.85 8.88
N ALA A 6 -9.11 9.40 9.24
CA ALA A 6 -9.88 8.89 10.38
C ALA A 6 -10.35 7.44 10.10
N TRP A 7 -10.24 6.58 11.11
CA TRP A 7 -10.67 5.18 11.04
C TRP A 7 -11.66 4.88 12.18
N PRO A 8 -12.98 4.88 11.91
CA PRO A 8 -13.98 5.02 12.97
C PRO A 8 -14.23 3.79 13.87
N PHE A 9 -13.39 2.74 13.84
CA PHE A 9 -13.55 1.58 14.73
C PHE A 9 -12.23 1.10 15.34
N PRO A 10 -12.07 1.08 16.67
CA PRO A 10 -12.95 1.67 17.70
C PRO A 10 -12.90 3.21 17.78
N ALA A 11 -11.78 3.83 17.41
CA ALA A 11 -11.58 5.28 17.20
C ALA A 11 -10.10 5.51 16.83
N GLY A 12 -9.72 5.15 15.60
CA GLY A 12 -8.34 5.20 15.12
C GLY A 12 -8.05 6.40 14.22
N LEU A 13 -6.77 6.74 14.12
CA LEU A 13 -6.22 7.61 13.08
C LEU A 13 -5.19 6.80 12.30
N MET A 14 -5.44 6.55 11.03
CA MET A 14 -4.42 6.00 10.14
C MET A 14 -3.48 7.12 9.71
N VAL A 15 -2.18 6.93 9.91
CA VAL A 15 -1.14 7.85 9.47
C VAL A 15 -0.30 7.15 8.40
N GLY A 16 -0.33 7.68 7.18
CA GLY A 16 0.29 7.08 6.02
C GLY A 16 1.75 7.52 5.87
N PHE A 17 2.63 6.55 5.64
CA PHE A 17 4.06 6.76 5.41
C PHE A 17 4.51 6.09 4.11
N ARG A 18 5.60 6.63 3.56
CA ARG A 18 6.43 5.96 2.57
C ARG A 18 7.74 5.58 3.25
N ALA A 19 8.17 4.35 3.04
CA ALA A 19 9.40 3.82 3.61
C ALA A 19 10.24 3.17 2.51
N THR A 20 11.55 3.16 2.73
CA THR A 20 12.50 2.38 1.93
C THR A 20 12.86 1.14 2.72
N ALA A 21 12.68 -0.03 2.11
CA ALA A 21 13.06 -1.28 2.75
C ALA A 21 14.59 -1.37 2.89
N ARG A 22 15.06 -1.89 4.03
CA ARG A 22 16.50 -2.12 4.27
C ARG A 22 16.97 -3.46 3.72
N THR A 23 16.04 -4.38 3.47
CA THR A 23 16.25 -5.74 2.96
C THR A 23 15.06 -6.14 2.09
N ASP A 24 15.24 -7.14 1.24
CA ASP A 24 14.20 -7.75 0.38
C ASP A 24 13.61 -9.04 0.97
N THR A 25 14.15 -9.56 2.07
CA THR A 25 13.60 -10.72 2.78
C THR A 25 12.21 -10.43 3.36
N ASN A 26 11.24 -11.28 3.01
CA ASN A 26 9.90 -11.27 3.60
C ASN A 26 9.78 -12.38 4.64
N ALA A 27 9.42 -12.03 5.87
CA ALA A 27 9.12 -12.97 6.94
C ALA A 27 7.66 -12.76 7.36
N VAL A 28 6.78 -13.65 6.89
CA VAL A 28 5.36 -13.66 7.24
C VAL A 28 5.14 -14.70 8.34
N ASP A 29 4.35 -14.36 9.36
CA ASP A 29 4.07 -15.23 10.51
C ASP A 29 2.95 -16.25 10.24
N GLY A 30 2.15 -16.03 9.21
CA GLY A 30 0.97 -16.84 8.89
C GLY A 30 -0.20 -16.67 9.85
N VAL A 31 -0.12 -15.74 10.80
CA VAL A 31 -1.17 -15.46 11.80
C VAL A 31 -1.85 -14.15 11.46
N ASP A 32 -1.10 -13.05 11.40
CA ASP A 32 -1.64 -11.73 11.08
C ASP A 32 -1.64 -11.49 9.57
N LEU A 33 -0.64 -12.01 8.86
CA LEU A 33 -0.52 -11.90 7.41
C LEU A 33 -0.19 -13.26 6.79
N LEU A 34 -1.02 -13.67 5.83
CA LEU A 34 -0.91 -14.98 5.17
C LEU A 34 0.17 -15.01 4.08
N ASP A 35 0.39 -13.88 3.39
CA ASP A 35 1.35 -13.78 2.28
C ASP A 35 1.87 -12.34 2.15
N ALA A 36 3.12 -12.21 1.76
CA ALA A 36 3.78 -10.95 1.47
C ALA A 36 4.79 -11.13 0.34
N ARG A 37 4.71 -10.29 -0.69
CA ARG A 37 5.64 -10.31 -1.81
C ARG A 37 5.93 -8.92 -2.35
N TRP A 38 7.09 -8.79 -2.97
CA TRP A 38 7.44 -7.62 -3.76
C TRP A 38 6.67 -7.64 -5.08
N PHE A 39 6.22 -6.47 -5.52
CA PHE A 39 5.58 -6.29 -6.82
C PHE A 39 6.42 -5.36 -7.68
N PRO A 40 6.80 -5.78 -8.90
CA PRO A 40 7.39 -4.87 -9.87
C PRO A 40 6.42 -3.73 -10.19
N PRO A 41 6.91 -2.49 -10.47
CA PRO A 41 6.05 -1.38 -10.84
C PRO A 41 5.10 -1.70 -11.98
N ALA A 42 5.60 -2.34 -13.05
CA ALA A 42 4.80 -2.72 -14.21
C ALA A 42 3.64 -3.68 -13.88
N GLU A 43 3.85 -4.63 -12.94
CA GLU A 43 2.79 -5.54 -12.51
C GLU A 43 1.69 -4.77 -11.76
N LEU A 44 2.06 -3.84 -10.87
CA LEU A 44 1.08 -3.02 -10.15
C LEU A 44 0.24 -2.17 -11.11
N ARG A 45 0.84 -1.57 -12.16
CA ARG A 45 0.08 -0.81 -13.18
C ARG A 45 -0.94 -1.68 -13.89
N ALA A 46 -0.52 -2.86 -14.35
CA ALA A 46 -1.38 -3.80 -15.05
C ALA A 46 -2.52 -4.33 -14.16
N ARG A 47 -2.32 -4.39 -12.84
CA ARG A 47 -3.38 -4.74 -11.88
C ARG A 47 -4.35 -3.58 -11.67
N ALA A 48 -3.83 -2.36 -11.53
CA ALA A 48 -4.62 -1.16 -11.31
C ALA A 48 -5.60 -0.86 -12.46
N THR A 49 -5.25 -1.25 -13.70
CA THR A 49 -6.15 -1.10 -14.86
C THR A 49 -7.36 -2.04 -14.83
N ARG A 50 -7.30 -3.12 -14.04
CA ARG A 50 -8.37 -4.12 -13.95
C ARG A 50 -9.32 -3.85 -12.80
N ARG A 51 -8.79 -3.35 -11.68
CA ARG A 51 -9.55 -2.99 -10.48
C ARG A 51 -8.72 -2.09 -9.55
N PRO A 52 -9.36 -1.34 -8.64
CA PRO A 52 -8.64 -0.63 -7.58
C PRO A 52 -7.72 -1.57 -6.78
N LEU A 53 -6.51 -1.10 -6.48
CA LEU A 53 -5.52 -1.88 -5.70
C LEU A 53 -5.85 -1.91 -4.19
N ALA A 54 -6.60 -0.92 -3.73
CA ALA A 54 -7.15 -0.82 -2.38
C ALA A 54 -8.56 -0.20 -2.46
N GLY A 55 -9.27 -0.13 -1.34
CA GLY A 55 -10.59 0.49 -1.29
C GLY A 55 -10.51 1.95 -1.76
N THR A 56 -11.40 2.35 -2.68
CA THR A 56 -11.42 3.71 -3.24
C THR A 56 -11.51 4.74 -2.12
N ASP A 57 -10.70 5.81 -2.22
CA ASP A 57 -10.58 6.89 -1.24
C ASP A 57 -10.06 6.47 0.15
N SER A 58 -9.57 5.23 0.29
CA SER A 58 -8.82 4.83 1.47
C SER A 58 -7.41 5.43 1.48
N ILE A 59 -6.79 5.49 2.66
CA ILE A 59 -5.40 5.89 2.81
C ILE A 59 -4.48 4.95 2.01
N GLY A 60 -4.80 3.66 1.93
CA GLY A 60 -4.04 2.68 1.14
C GLY A 60 -4.08 3.01 -0.35
N ASP A 61 -5.24 3.39 -0.86
CA ASP A 61 -5.43 3.81 -2.24
C ASP A 61 -4.66 5.09 -2.57
N ARG A 62 -4.66 6.07 -1.66
CA ARG A 62 -3.81 7.27 -1.77
C ARG A 62 -2.30 6.93 -1.79
N LEU A 63 -1.84 6.05 -0.90
CA LEU A 63 -0.43 5.66 -0.81
C LEU A 63 0.04 4.90 -2.06
N LEU A 64 -0.79 4.00 -2.59
CA LEU A 64 -0.47 3.23 -3.79
C LEU A 64 -0.48 4.10 -5.05
N ARG A 65 -1.44 5.02 -5.19
CA ARG A 65 -1.46 5.98 -6.30
C ARG A 65 -0.24 6.91 -6.28
N SER A 66 0.08 7.51 -5.14
CA SER A 66 1.24 8.41 -5.08
C SER A 66 2.55 7.68 -5.36
N TRP A 67 2.68 6.42 -4.92
CA TRP A 67 3.82 5.59 -5.28
C TRP A 67 3.89 5.28 -6.77
N HIS A 68 2.74 4.97 -7.38
CA HIS A 68 2.64 4.69 -8.81
C HIS A 68 3.05 5.90 -9.66
N ASP A 69 2.55 7.09 -9.32
CA ASP A 69 2.81 8.33 -10.06
C ASP A 69 4.30 8.70 -10.02
N ASP A 70 4.97 8.48 -8.88
CA ASP A 70 6.43 8.69 -8.75
C ASP A 70 7.27 7.70 -9.61
N HIS A 71 6.70 6.56 -9.99
CA HIS A 71 7.36 5.50 -10.77
C HIS A 71 6.79 5.38 -12.20
N ALA A 72 6.11 6.42 -12.68
CA ALA A 72 5.48 6.48 -13.99
C ALA A 72 6.43 6.92 -15.14
N ALA A 73 7.75 6.93 -14.91
CA ALA A 73 8.77 7.11 -15.94
C ALA A 73 9.07 5.80 -16.70
#